data_AF-A0A2I1P7T5-F1
#
_entry.id   AF-A0A2I1P7T5-F1
#
_cell.length_a   1.000
_cell.length_b   1.000
_cell.length_c   1.000
_cell.angle_alpha   90.00
_cell.angle_beta   90.00
_cell.angle_gamma   90.00
#
_symmetry.space_group_name_H-M   'P 1'
#
loop_
_entity.id
_entity.type
_entity.pdbx_description
1 polymer ?
#
loop_
_entity_poly.entity_id
_entity_poly.type
_entity_poly.pdbx_seq_one_letter_code
_entity_poly.pdbx_strand_id
1 'polypeptide(L)'
;RFAFEKFPGADDTLTTTMKSVGEAMAVGRNYITGLNKVMRSLETKQAGFWTVPDEEFAGERATDKQAVLEDLKRPTEGRMYDVELALRLGATVEEVYAASGIDPWFLHE
;
A
#
# COMPACT_ATOMS: atom_id res chain seq x y z
N ARG A 1 10.43 -4.34 0.87
CA ARG A 1 10.77 -4.41 -0.57
C ARG A 1 10.61 -5.85 -1.04
N PHE A 2 9.91 -6.07 -2.15
CA PHE A 2 9.74 -7.39 -2.75
C PHE A 2 10.45 -7.45 -4.12
N ALA A 3 10.34 -8.57 -4.84
CA ALA A 3 10.93 -8.70 -6.19
C ALA A 3 10.10 -9.67 -7.05
N PHE A 4 8.77 -9.62 -6.92
CA PHE A 4 7.85 -10.54 -7.60
C PHE A 4 7.99 -10.51 -9.12
N GLU A 5 8.45 -9.39 -9.69
CA GLU A 5 8.75 -9.24 -11.12
C GLU A 5 9.79 -10.25 -11.64
N LYS A 6 10.63 -10.79 -10.75
CA LYS A 6 11.61 -11.83 -11.08
C LYS A 6 11.05 -13.25 -11.00
N PHE A 7 9.81 -13.42 -10.52
CA PHE A 7 9.16 -14.70 -10.24
C PHE A 7 7.71 -14.72 -10.77
N PRO A 8 7.49 -14.74 -12.10
CA PRO A 8 6.17 -14.54 -12.71
C PRO A 8 5.10 -15.61 -12.40
N GLY A 9 5.47 -16.72 -11.75
CA GLY A 9 4.53 -17.75 -11.26
C GLY A 9 4.34 -17.75 -9.74
N ALA A 10 4.96 -16.82 -9.02
CA ALA A 10 4.82 -16.72 -7.58
C ALA A 10 3.50 -16.03 -7.22
N ASP A 11 2.79 -16.59 -6.24
CA ASP A 11 1.71 -15.90 -5.56
C ASP A 11 2.27 -14.69 -4.79
N ASP A 12 1.78 -13.50 -5.09
CA ASP A 12 2.21 -12.23 -4.50
C ASP A 12 1.53 -11.93 -3.15
N THR A 13 0.57 -12.76 -2.73
CA THR A 13 -0.15 -12.60 -1.47
C THR A 13 0.81 -12.74 -0.29
N LEU A 14 0.82 -11.75 0.60
CA LEU A 14 1.64 -11.75 1.79
C LEU A 14 1.01 -12.66 2.85
N THR A 15 1.83 -13.51 3.47
CA THR A 15 1.38 -14.48 4.46
C THR A 15 2.31 -14.45 5.67
N THR A 16 2.15 -15.39 6.60
CA THR A 16 3.07 -15.57 7.72
C THR A 16 4.48 -16.00 7.29
N THR A 17 4.65 -16.49 6.07
CA THR A 17 5.97 -16.81 5.50
C THR A 17 6.54 -15.62 4.75
N MET A 18 7.78 -15.26 5.08
CA MET A 18 8.48 -14.11 4.50
C MET A 18 8.72 -14.29 2.99
N LYS A 19 8.36 -13.26 2.21
CA LYS A 19 8.61 -13.15 0.76
C LYS A 19 9.43 -11.92 0.37
N SER A 20 9.78 -11.06 1.33
CA SER A 20 10.57 -9.85 1.06
C SER A 20 12.04 -10.19 0.82
N VAL A 21 12.69 -9.36 0.00
CA VAL A 21 14.13 -9.48 -0.32
C VAL A 21 14.98 -8.42 0.37
N GLY A 22 14.33 -7.51 1.10
CA GLY A 22 14.98 -6.44 1.84
C GLY A 22 13.97 -5.51 2.50
N GLU A 23 14.52 -4.59 3.29
CA GLU A 23 13.79 -3.61 4.09
C GLU A 23 14.44 -2.23 4.01
N ALA A 24 13.67 -1.20 4.31
CA ALA A 24 14.14 0.18 4.40
C ALA A 24 13.71 0.76 5.74
N MET A 25 14.50 1.69 6.26
CA MET A 25 14.23 2.38 7.52
C MET A 25 14.30 3.88 7.32
N ALA A 26 13.40 4.62 7.97
CA ALA A 26 13.46 6.07 8.03
C ALA A 26 13.25 6.59 9.45
N VAL A 27 13.85 7.75 9.73
CA VAL A 27 13.67 8.49 10.98
C VAL A 27 12.95 9.80 10.69
N GLY A 28 11.81 10.03 11.35
CA GLY A 28 11.03 11.26 11.30
C GLY A 28 10.64 11.72 12.69
N ARG A 29 10.29 13.01 12.86
CA ARG A 29 9.78 13.53 14.13
C ARG A 29 8.31 13.20 14.40
N ASN A 30 7.61 12.68 13.39
CA ASN A 30 6.25 12.17 13.43
C ASN A 30 6.11 11.03 12.42
N TYR A 31 4.98 10.31 12.49
CA TYR A 31 4.68 9.17 11.65
C TYR A 31 4.70 9.54 10.17
N ILE A 32 3.98 10.58 9.76
CA ILE A 32 3.88 11.01 8.35
C ILE A 32 5.23 11.33 7.72
N THR A 33 6.13 11.98 8.46
CA THR A 33 7.49 12.25 7.98
C THR A 33 8.28 10.96 7.83
N GLY A 34 8.17 10.04 8.79
CA GLY A 34 8.81 8.73 8.74
C GLY A 34 8.31 7.90 7.56
N LEU A 35 7.00 7.81 7.39
CA LEU A 35 6.31 7.08 6.32
C LEU A 35 6.74 7.61 4.95
N ASN A 36 6.61 8.92 4.69
CA ASN A 36 6.97 9.48 3.39
C ASN A 36 8.47 9.33 3.07
N LYS A 37 9.34 9.38 4.09
CA LYS A 37 10.77 9.09 3.91
C LYS A 37 11.01 7.64 3.53
N VAL A 38 10.41 6.68 4.24
CA VAL A 38 10.64 5.25 3.96
C VAL A 38 10.06 4.85 2.61
N MET A 39 8.88 5.35 2.24
CA MET A 39 8.24 5.07 0.95
C MET A 39 9.13 5.49 -0.23
N ARG A 40 9.74 6.68 -0.17
CA ARG A 40 10.74 7.15 -1.14
C ARG A 40 11.99 6.26 -1.18
N SER A 41 12.40 5.71 -0.04
CA SER A 41 13.62 4.90 0.10
C SER A 41 13.44 3.44 -0.32
N LEU A 42 12.24 3.01 -0.73
CA LEU A 42 12.01 1.65 -1.24
C LEU A 42 12.57 1.40 -2.65
N GLU A 43 13.01 2.45 -3.35
CA GLU A 43 13.56 2.38 -4.72
C GLU A 43 12.62 1.68 -5.71
N THR A 44 11.32 1.80 -5.48
CA THR A 44 10.25 1.38 -6.39
C THR A 44 9.95 2.49 -7.40
N LYS A 45 9.23 2.16 -8.49
CA LYS A 45 8.76 3.17 -9.45
C LYS A 45 7.92 4.25 -8.77
N GLN A 46 7.03 3.83 -7.88
CA GLN A 46 6.30 4.73 -7.00
C GLN A 46 7.24 5.21 -5.88
N ALA A 47 7.61 6.48 -5.88
CA ALA A 47 8.54 7.09 -4.91
C ALA A 47 7.81 7.79 -3.74
N GLY A 48 6.62 7.27 -3.38
CA GLY A 48 5.69 7.86 -2.44
C GLY A 48 4.28 7.96 -3.01
N PHE A 49 3.34 8.45 -2.21
CA PHE A 49 1.96 8.71 -2.65
C PHE A 49 1.93 9.78 -3.76
N TRP A 50 1.04 9.62 -4.73
CA TRP A 50 0.77 10.59 -5.81
C TRP A 50 1.98 10.89 -6.73
N THR A 51 2.99 10.02 -6.73
CA THR A 51 4.17 10.16 -7.60
C THR A 51 3.97 9.56 -8.99
N VAL A 52 2.93 8.74 -9.15
CA VAL A 52 2.48 8.14 -10.41
C VAL A 52 0.95 8.25 -10.51
N PRO A 53 0.36 8.15 -11.72
CA PRO A 53 -1.09 8.05 -11.88
C PRO A 53 -1.68 6.83 -11.15
N ASP A 54 -2.92 6.94 -10.68
CA ASP A 54 -3.60 5.86 -9.95
C ASP A 54 -3.74 4.59 -10.79
N GLU A 55 -3.92 4.76 -12.11
CA GLU A 55 -4.02 3.68 -13.08
C GLU A 55 -2.73 2.84 -13.17
N GLU A 56 -1.57 3.39 -12.78
CA GLU A 56 -0.30 2.66 -12.82
C GLU A 56 -0.23 1.54 -11.77
N PHE A 57 -0.88 1.71 -10.61
CA PHE A 57 -0.88 0.69 -9.55
C PHE A 57 -2.24 0.03 -9.31
N ALA A 58 -3.34 0.74 -9.55
CA ALA A 58 -4.70 0.24 -9.34
C ALA A 58 -5.40 -0.22 -10.64
N GLY A 59 -4.87 0.13 -11.81
CA GLY A 59 -5.48 -0.23 -13.10
C GLY A 59 -6.92 0.27 -13.21
N GLU A 60 -7.84 -0.62 -13.62
CA GLU A 60 -9.27 -0.31 -13.73
C GLU A 60 -9.93 0.04 -12.38
N ARG A 61 -9.33 -0.37 -11.25
CA ARG A 61 -9.83 -0.06 -9.90
C ARG A 61 -9.58 1.40 -9.49
N ALA A 62 -8.78 2.15 -10.23
CA ALA A 62 -8.34 3.50 -9.88
C ALA A 62 -9.47 4.48 -9.53
N THR A 63 -10.69 4.24 -10.03
CA THR A 63 -11.87 5.09 -9.80
C THR A 63 -13.01 4.37 -9.07
N ASP A 64 -12.81 3.12 -8.64
CA ASP A 64 -13.84 2.30 -7.99
C ASP A 64 -13.47 2.01 -6.53
N LYS A 65 -14.10 2.76 -5.62
CA LYS A 65 -13.93 2.61 -4.17
C LYS A 65 -14.12 1.17 -3.71
N GLN A 66 -15.15 0.48 -4.21
CA GLN A 66 -15.48 -0.86 -3.74
C GLN A 66 -14.47 -1.88 -4.26
N ALA A 67 -14.05 -1.75 -5.51
CA ALA A 67 -13.01 -2.62 -6.06
C ALA A 67 -11.67 -2.48 -5.32
N VAL A 68 -11.29 -1.27 -4.91
CA VAL A 68 -10.09 -1.03 -4.10
C VAL A 68 -10.23 -1.64 -2.70
N LEU A 69 -11.38 -1.44 -2.03
CA LEU A 69 -11.64 -2.04 -0.71
C LEU A 69 -11.67 -3.56 -0.73
N GLU A 70 -12.21 -4.17 -1.79
CA GLU A 70 -12.21 -5.63 -1.96
C GLU A 70 -10.79 -6.18 -2.17
N ASP A 71 -9.96 -5.53 -2.99
CA ASP A 71 -8.56 -5.94 -3.19
C ASP A 71 -7.73 -5.79 -1.91
N LEU A 72 -7.99 -4.73 -1.13
CA LEU A 72 -7.29 -4.43 0.13
C LEU A 72 -7.41 -5.53 1.20
N LYS A 73 -8.43 -6.40 1.10
CA LYS A 73 -8.59 -7.60 1.94
C LYS A 73 -7.46 -8.61 1.75
N ARG A 74 -6.84 -8.62 0.57
CA ARG A 74 -5.68 -9.46 0.26
C ARG A 74 -4.41 -8.64 0.46
N PRO A 75 -3.54 -8.99 1.42
CA PRO A 75 -2.34 -8.20 1.66
C PRO A 75 -1.32 -8.39 0.53
N THR A 76 -0.87 -7.30 -0.07
CA THR A 76 0.12 -7.23 -1.17
C THR A 76 1.24 -6.24 -0.85
N GLU A 77 2.30 -6.20 -1.68
CA GLU A 77 3.33 -5.14 -1.62
C GLU A 77 2.72 -3.75 -1.80
N GLY A 78 1.72 -3.61 -2.69
CA GLY A 78 1.12 -2.34 -3.07
C GLY A 78 0.04 -1.81 -2.12
N ARG A 79 -0.38 -2.59 -1.11
CA ARG A 79 -1.58 -2.30 -0.32
C ARG A 79 -1.60 -0.93 0.38
N MET A 80 -0.43 -0.33 0.64
CA MET A 80 -0.37 1.00 1.23
C MET A 80 -0.89 2.08 0.27
N TYR A 81 -0.70 1.90 -1.04
CA TYR A 81 -1.28 2.77 -2.06
C TYR A 81 -2.79 2.55 -2.18
N ASP A 82 -3.28 1.31 -2.08
CA ASP A 82 -4.71 1.01 -2.07
C ASP A 82 -5.43 1.63 -0.84
N VAL A 83 -4.78 1.63 0.33
CA VAL A 83 -5.30 2.32 1.55
C VAL A 83 -5.53 3.80 1.27
N GLU A 84 -4.50 4.49 0.77
CA GLU A 84 -4.56 5.92 0.48
C GLU A 84 -5.60 6.22 -0.60
N LEU A 85 -5.62 5.42 -1.67
CA LEU A 85 -6.57 5.56 -2.77
C LEU A 85 -8.01 5.38 -2.29
N ALA A 86 -8.29 4.35 -1.47
CA ALA A 86 -9.62 4.12 -0.92
C ALA A 86 -10.11 5.33 -0.12
N LEU A 87 -9.26 5.90 0.74
CA LEU A 87 -9.57 7.11 1.52
C LEU A 87 -9.85 8.30 0.59
N ARG A 88 -9.06 8.52 -0.47
CA ARG A 88 -9.34 9.59 -1.46
C ARG A 88 -10.62 9.37 -2.25
N LEU A 89 -10.99 8.13 -2.52
CA LEU A 89 -12.26 7.76 -3.16
C LEU A 89 -13.46 7.86 -2.18
N GLY A 90 -13.24 8.35 -0.96
CA GLY A 90 -14.27 8.60 0.04
C GLY A 90 -14.62 7.40 0.90
N ALA A 91 -13.71 6.43 1.04
CA ALA A 91 -13.86 5.38 2.04
C ALA A 91 -13.69 5.95 3.45
N THR A 92 -14.45 5.43 4.41
CA THR A 92 -14.22 5.78 5.82
C THR A 92 -13.05 4.98 6.38
N VAL A 93 -12.46 5.47 7.48
CA VAL A 93 -11.41 4.76 8.20
C VAL A 93 -11.89 3.38 8.67
N GLU A 94 -13.17 3.26 9.05
CA GLU A 94 -13.78 2.00 9.46
C GLU A 94 -13.91 1.01 8.29
N GLU A 95 -14.26 1.48 7.08
CA GLU A 95 -14.30 0.65 5.88
C GLU A 95 -12.89 0.11 5.55
N VAL A 96 -11.88 0.98 5.62
CA VAL A 96 -10.47 0.61 5.36
C VAL A 96 -9.92 -0.31 6.45
N TYR A 97 -10.26 -0.08 7.71
CA TYR A 97 -9.90 -0.96 8.83
C TYR A 97 -10.52 -2.35 8.65
N ALA A 98 -11.82 -2.43 8.33
CA ALA A 98 -12.52 -3.69 8.13
C ALA A 98 -11.93 -4.51 6.97
N ALA A 99 -11.47 -3.84 5.90
CA ALA A 99 -10.79 -4.50 4.79
C ALA A 99 -9.36 -4.92 5.14
N SER A 100 -8.58 -4.05 5.80
CA SER A 100 -7.12 -4.20 5.87
C SER A 100 -6.57 -4.77 7.18
N GLY A 101 -7.28 -4.57 8.29
CA GLY A 101 -6.81 -4.79 9.66
C GLY A 101 -5.75 -3.79 10.15
N ILE A 102 -5.43 -2.74 9.40
CA ILE A 102 -4.48 -1.70 9.80
C ILE A 102 -5.12 -0.82 10.87
N ASP A 103 -4.46 -0.65 12.00
CA ASP A 103 -4.99 0.11 13.14
C ASP A 103 -5.47 1.51 12.72
N PRO A 104 -6.69 1.94 13.12
CA PRO A 104 -7.24 3.24 12.77
C PRO A 104 -6.34 4.43 13.07
N TRP A 105 -5.47 4.34 14.09
CA TRP A 105 -4.51 5.41 14.39
C TRP A 105 -3.62 5.73 13.19
N PHE A 106 -3.14 4.72 12.45
CA PHE A 106 -2.34 4.94 11.24
C PHE A 106 -3.18 5.45 10.07
N LEU A 107 -4.46 5.08 10.01
CA LEU A 107 -5.37 5.47 8.93
C LEU A 107 -5.88 6.91 9.08
N HIS A 108 -5.82 7.48 10.28
CA HIS A 108 -6.19 8.87 10.55
C HIS A 108 -5.10 9.89 10.19
N GLU A 109 -3.85 9.44 10.09
CA GLU A 109 -2.68 10.29 9.77
C GLU A 109 -2.54 10.47 8.26
#